data_AF-F3G433-F1
#
_entry.id   AF-F3G433-F1
#
_cell.length_a   1.000
_cell.length_b   1.000
_cell.length_c   1.000
_cell.angle_alpha   90.00
_cell.angle_beta   90.00
_cell.angle_gamma   90.00
#
_symmetry.space_group_name_H-M   'P 1'
#
loop_
_entity.id
_entity.type
_entity.pdbx_description
1 polymer ?
#
loop_
_entity_poly.entity_id
_entity_poly.type
_entity_poly.pdbx_seq_one_letter_code
_entity_poly.pdbx_strand_id
1 'polypeptide(L)'
;MDLNAEVGHLWQASQAWIPMIMEYGSRLLLAVVTLCVGWWLINRLTGKLGALLALRHADLALQGFVSNLANVILKILLVVSVASMIGVETTSFVAAIGA
;
A
#
# COMPACT_ATOMS: atom_id res chain seq x y z
N MET A 1 0.44 44.95 25.69
CA MET A 1 0.69 43.93 24.64
C MET A 1 1.05 42.67 25.40
N ASP A 2 0.05 41.87 25.76
CA ASP A 2 0.17 40.75 26.69
C ASP A 2 0.68 39.50 25.98
N LEU A 3 2.01 39.44 25.81
CA LEU A 3 2.76 38.36 25.18
C LEU A 3 2.44 36.96 25.77
N ASN A 4 1.93 36.90 27.01
CA ASN A 4 1.58 35.64 27.68
C ASN A 4 0.31 34.97 27.11
N ALA A 5 -0.62 35.74 26.53
CA ALA A 5 -1.85 35.20 25.94
C ALA A 5 -1.59 34.54 24.56
N GLU A 6 -0.68 35.09 23.76
CA GLU A 6 -0.25 34.50 22.48
C GLU A 6 0.55 33.21 22.70
N VAL A 7 1.45 33.18 23.69
CA VAL A 7 2.26 31.99 24.01
C VAL A 7 1.39 30.81 24.46
N GLY A 8 0.28 31.07 25.18
CA GLY A 8 -0.68 30.04 25.57
C GLY A 8 -1.44 29.40 24.38
N HIS A 9 -1.77 30.18 23.36
CA HIS A 9 -2.44 29.69 22.15
C HIS A 9 -1.51 28.84 21.28
N LEU A 10 -0.21 29.18 21.21
CA LEU A 10 0.80 28.39 20.50
C LEU A 10 1.08 27.05 21.18
N TRP A 11 0.96 26.99 22.52
CA TRP A 11 1.10 25.74 23.28
C TRP A 11 -0.09 24.80 23.07
N GLN A 12 -1.33 25.32 23.01
CA GLN A 12 -2.52 24.52 22.70
C GLN A 12 -2.53 24.01 21.26
N ALA A 13 -2.03 24.81 20.32
CA ALA A 13 -1.83 24.38 18.95
C ALA A 13 -0.87 23.17 18.89
N SER A 14 0.26 23.21 19.61
CA SER A 14 1.22 22.09 19.62
C SER A 14 0.67 20.77 20.16
N GLN A 15 -0.19 20.80 21.19
CA GLN A 15 -0.76 19.57 21.79
C GLN A 15 -1.74 18.80 20.89
N ALA A 16 -2.35 19.45 19.89
CA ALA A 16 -3.28 18.79 18.99
C ALA A 16 -2.60 17.98 17.87
N TRP A 17 -1.35 18.29 17.52
CA TRP A 17 -0.68 17.75 16.32
C TRP A 17 0.22 16.54 16.62
N ILE A 18 0.82 16.54 17.82
CA ILE A 18 1.67 15.46 18.33
C ILE A 18 0.95 14.10 18.40
N PRO A 19 -0.29 13.98 18.94
CA PRO A 19 -0.97 12.69 19.00
C PRO A 19 -1.31 12.15 17.60
N MET A 20 -1.63 13.02 16.65
CA MET A 20 -1.94 12.65 15.27
C MET A 20 -0.72 12.04 14.57
N ILE A 21 0.45 12.68 14.67
CA ILE A 21 1.69 12.16 14.06
C ILE A 21 2.11 10.81 14.67
N MET A 22 1.94 10.62 15.98
CA MET A 22 2.27 9.36 16.65
C MET A 22 1.33 8.21 16.22
N GLU A 23 0.03 8.49 16.05
CA GLU A 23 -0.95 7.49 15.62
C GLU A 23 -0.79 7.10 14.13
N TYR A 24 -0.61 8.08 13.24
CA TYR A 24 -0.38 7.83 11.81
C TYR A 24 1.03 7.29 11.52
N GLY A 25 2.04 7.70 12.28
CA GLY A 25 3.42 7.24 12.12
C GLY A 25 3.58 5.74 12.34
N SER A 26 2.89 5.18 13.35
CA SER A 26 2.90 3.74 13.59
C SER A 26 2.19 2.96 12.48
N ARG A 27 1.11 3.50 11.90
CA ARG A 27 0.44 2.89 10.73
C ARG A 27 1.29 2.95 9.48
N LEU A 28 2.01 4.06 9.26
CA LEU A 28 2.95 4.21 8.15
C LEU A 28 4.09 3.18 8.23
N LEU A 29 4.62 2.92 9.43
CA LEU A 29 5.61 1.87 9.65
C LEU A 29 5.06 0.49 9.28
N LEU A 30 3.86 0.13 9.77
CA LEU A 30 3.21 -1.14 9.42
C LEU A 30 2.93 -1.24 7.92
N ALA A 31 2.54 -0.14 7.28
CA ALA A 31 2.26 -0.06 5.85
C ALA A 31 3.53 -0.30 5.02
N VAL A 32 4.67 0.30 5.40
CA VAL A 32 5.98 0.08 4.75
C VAL A 32 6.43 -1.37 4.93
N VAL A 33 6.31 -1.92 6.14
CA VAL A 33 6.65 -3.33 6.40
C VAL A 33 5.79 -4.25 5.54
N THR A 34 4.48 -4.00 5.49
CA THR A 34 3.52 -4.78 4.69
C THR A 34 3.83 -4.67 3.20
N LEU A 35 4.19 -3.48 2.70
CA LEU A 35 4.61 -3.28 1.31
C LEU A 35 5.86 -4.10 0.99
N CYS A 36 6.89 -4.05 1.84
CA CYS A 36 8.12 -4.82 1.65
C CYS A 36 7.87 -6.34 1.65
N VAL A 37 7.13 -6.83 2.65
CA VAL A 37 6.79 -8.26 2.78
C VAL A 37 5.90 -8.71 1.63
N GLY A 38 4.89 -7.92 1.29
CA GLY A 38 3.96 -8.19 0.20
C GLY A 38 4.67 -8.23 -1.14
N TRP A 39 5.57 -7.29 -1.42
CA TRP A 39 6.33 -7.28 -2.67
C TRP A 39 7.18 -8.54 -2.82
N TRP A 40 7.84 -8.94 -1.74
CA TRP A 40 8.60 -10.19 -1.70
C TRP A 40 7.69 -11.42 -1.92
N LEU A 41 6.54 -11.47 -1.25
CA LEU A 41 5.57 -12.54 -1.37
C LEU A 41 5.03 -12.67 -2.79
N ILE A 42 4.68 -11.55 -3.44
CA ILE A 42 4.15 -11.52 -4.80
C ILE A 42 5.19 -12.03 -5.78
N ASN A 43 6.43 -11.53 -5.73
CA ASN A 43 7.48 -12.02 -6.60
C ASN A 43 7.66 -13.55 -6.48
N ARG A 44 7.61 -14.07 -5.24
CA ARG A 44 7.74 -15.51 -4.99
C ARG A 44 6.52 -16.31 -5.47
N LEU A 45 5.30 -15.80 -5.26
CA LEU A 45 4.07 -16.42 -5.75
C LEU A 45 4.01 -16.44 -7.28
N THR A 46 4.35 -15.33 -7.93
CA THR A 46 4.28 -15.26 -9.40
C THR A 46 5.28 -16.21 -10.05
N GLY A 47 6.49 -16.33 -9.50
CA GLY A 47 7.47 -17.33 -9.94
C GLY A 47 6.96 -18.77 -9.80
N LYS A 48 6.27 -19.09 -8.70
CA LYS A 48 5.64 -20.41 -8.51
C LYS A 48 4.48 -20.65 -9.47
N LEU A 49 3.64 -19.64 -9.73
CA LEU A 49 2.55 -19.72 -10.71
C LEU A 49 3.09 -20.02 -12.11
N GLY A 50 4.16 -19.33 -12.52
CA GLY A 50 4.84 -19.62 -13.78
C GLY A 50 5.35 -21.06 -13.87
N ALA A 51 5.95 -21.58 -12.80
CA ALA A 51 6.43 -22.97 -12.75
C ALA A 51 5.30 -24.02 -12.78
N LEU A 52 4.17 -23.75 -12.10
CA LEU A 52 2.99 -24.62 -12.10
C LEU A 52 2.34 -24.69 -13.49
N LEU A 53 2.27 -23.55 -14.20
CA LEU A 53 1.74 -23.49 -15.56
C LEU A 53 2.64 -24.25 -16.55
N ALA A 54 3.97 -24.18 -16.38
CA ALA A 54 4.90 -24.97 -17.19
C ALA A 54 4.69 -26.48 -17.01
N LEU A 55 4.39 -26.92 -15.78
CA LEU A 55 4.13 -28.33 -15.48
C LEU A 55 2.84 -28.86 -16.13
N ARG A 56 1.91 -27.96 -16.47
CA ARG A 56 0.62 -28.30 -17.11
C ARG A 56 0.64 -28.28 -18.65
N HIS A 57 1.82 -28.20 -19.27
CA HIS A 57 1.95 -28.07 -20.73
C HIS A 57 1.18 -26.88 -21.32
N ALA A 58 1.08 -25.78 -20.57
CA ALA A 58 0.55 -24.54 -21.12
C ALA A 58 1.53 -23.97 -22.16
N ASP A 59 0.99 -23.40 -23.23
CA ASP A 59 1.78 -22.73 -24.27
C ASP A 59 2.62 -21.59 -23.65
N LEU A 60 3.86 -21.42 -24.11
CA LEU A 60 4.81 -20.42 -23.59
C LEU A 60 4.23 -19.00 -23.61
N ALA A 61 3.44 -18.68 -24.65
CA ALA A 61 2.76 -17.39 -24.76
C ALA A 61 1.69 -17.19 -23.67
N LEU A 62 0.87 -18.21 -23.42
CA LEU A 62 -0.16 -18.19 -22.38
C LEU A 62 0.45 -18.17 -20.97
N GLN A 63 1.51 -18.92 -20.75
CA GLN A 63 2.25 -18.92 -19.49
C GLN A 63 2.78 -17.52 -19.15
N GLY A 64 3.44 -16.86 -20.10
CA GLY A 64 3.95 -15.50 -19.94
C GLY A 64 2.82 -14.50 -19.69
N PHE A 65 1.71 -14.60 -20.44
CA PHE A 65 0.55 -13.74 -20.27
C PHE A 65 -0.08 -13.87 -18.88
N VAL A 66 -0.39 -15.10 -18.45
CA VAL A 66 -1.03 -15.35 -17.14
C VAL A 66 -0.09 -14.97 -15.99
N SER A 67 1.20 -15.29 -16.09
CA SER A 67 2.18 -14.90 -15.07
C SER A 67 2.30 -13.38 -14.96
N ASN A 68 2.34 -12.65 -16.09
CA ASN A 68 2.41 -11.20 -16.09
C ASN A 68 1.13 -10.57 -15.53
N LEU A 69 -0.04 -11.08 -15.95
CA LEU A 69 -1.33 -10.63 -15.45
C LEU A 69 -1.47 -10.84 -13.93
N ALA A 70 -1.11 -12.03 -13.45
CA ALA A 70 -1.09 -12.34 -12.02
C ALA A 70 -0.13 -11.43 -11.24
N ASN A 71 1.07 -11.13 -11.80
CA ASN A 71 2.03 -10.22 -11.18
C ASN A 71 1.42 -8.83 -10.98
N VAL A 72 0.84 -8.28 -12.04
CA VAL A 72 0.27 -6.93 -12.06
C VAL A 72 -0.93 -6.85 -11.10
N ILE A 73 -1.87 -7.79 -11.19
CA ILE A 73 -3.06 -7.82 -10.31
C ILE A 73 -2.65 -7.90 -8.85
N LEU A 74 -1.73 -8.82 -8.49
CA LEU A 74 -1.28 -8.96 -7.11
C LEU A 74 -0.59 -7.69 -6.60
N LYS A 75 0.23 -7.02 -7.42
CA LYS A 75 0.89 -5.75 -7.06
C LYS A 75 -0.12 -4.63 -6.85
N ILE A 76 -1.12 -4.51 -7.72
CA ILE A 76 -2.20 -3.53 -7.57
C ILE A 76 -2.94 -3.77 -6.26
N LEU A 77 -3.31 -5.02 -5.96
CA LEU A 77 -3.99 -5.40 -4.72
C LEU A 77 -3.17 -5.05 -3.47
N LEU A 78 -1.85 -5.27 -3.51
CA LEU A 78 -0.96 -4.90 -2.42
C LEU A 78 -0.91 -3.38 -2.22
N VAL A 79 -0.72 -2.61 -3.30
CA VAL A 79 -0.66 -1.15 -3.22
C VAL A 79 -1.96 -0.58 -2.70
N VAL A 80 -3.12 -1.08 -3.18
CA VAL A 80 -4.44 -0.69 -2.68
C VAL A 80 -4.59 -1.02 -1.19
N SER A 81 -4.13 -2.19 -0.75
CA SER A 81 -4.17 -2.58 0.67
C SER A 81 -3.33 -1.63 1.54
N VAL A 82 -2.11 -1.30 1.10
CA VAL A 82 -1.21 -0.39 1.82
C VAL A 82 -1.75 1.04 1.83
N ALA A 83 -2.28 1.52 0.71
CA ALA A 83 -2.92 2.84 0.61
C ALA A 83 -4.14 2.95 1.53
N SER A 84 -4.98 1.90 1.60
CA SER A 84 -6.10 1.81 2.53
C SER A 84 -5.66 1.84 4.00
N MET A 85 -4.54 1.17 4.36
CA MET A 85 -3.98 1.22 5.72
C MET A 85 -3.53 2.63 6.14
N ILE A 86 -3.07 3.44 5.17
CA ILE A 86 -2.63 4.82 5.41
C ILE A 86 -3.83 5.80 5.40
N GLY A 87 -5.03 5.34 5.03
CA GLY A 87 -6.24 6.15 5.00
C GLY A 87 -6.45 6.90 3.69
N VAL A 88 -5.78 6.47 2.60
CA VAL A 88 -6.00 7.02 1.26
C VAL A 88 -7.28 6.41 0.67
N GLU A 89 -8.16 7.25 0.13
CA GLU A 89 -9.38 6.81 -0.55
C GLU A 89 -9.06 6.21 -1.94
N THR A 90 -8.72 4.92 -1.95
CA THR A 90 -8.36 4.19 -3.17
C THR A 90 -9.53 3.94 -4.13
N THR A 91 -10.77 4.15 -3.67
CA THR A 91 -12.00 3.94 -4.44
C THR A 91 -12.06 4.79 -5.71
N SER A 92 -11.62 6.05 -5.65
CA SER A 92 -11.61 6.93 -6.82
C SER A 92 -10.64 6.46 -7.91
N PHE A 93 -9.50 5.88 -7.50
CA PHE A 93 -8.53 5.27 -8.42
C PHE A 93 -9.08 4.00 -9.08
N VAL A 94 -9.72 3.13 -8.30
CA VAL A 94 -10.32 1.89 -8.81
C VAL A 94 -11.43 2.21 -9.81
N ALA A 95 -12.27 3.21 -9.51
CA ALA A 95 -13.30 3.68 -10.43
C ALA A 95 -12.72 4.20 -11.76
N ALA A 96 -11.61 4.94 -11.72
CA ALA A 96 -10.96 5.46 -12.93
C ALA A 96 -10.29 4.37 -13.79
N ILE A 97 -9.83 3.26 -13.19
CA ILE A 97 -9.23 2.14 -13.93
C ILE A 97 -10.32 1.24 -14.57
N GLY A 98 -11.49 1.16 -13.94
CA GLY A 98 -12.61 0.32 -14.41
C GLY A 98 -13.56 1.00 -15.40
N ALA A 99 -13.47 2.32 -15.58
CA ALA A 99 -14.26 3.12 -16.53
C ALA A 99 -13.66 3.08 -17.95
#